data_AF-A0AAU9QQE9-F1
#
_entry.id   AF-A0AAU9QQE9-F1
#
_cell.length_a   1.000
_cell.length_b   1.000
_cell.length_c   1.000
_cell.angle_alpha   90.00
_cell.angle_beta   90.00
_cell.angle_gamma   90.00
#
_symmetry.space_group_name_H-M   'P 1'
#
loop_
_entity.id
_entity.type
_entity.pdbx_description
1 polymer ?
#
loop_
_entity_poly.entity_id
_entity_poly.type
_entity_poly.pdbx_seq_one_letter_code
_entity_poly.pdbx_strand_id
1 'polypeptide(L)'
;MRAEFVNPFLASLMNVLKTMASLELKPQKPRIKKDEIARGDVSGLIGMVGPQTRGSMSITFDEALALEIMQNMLGERPNGLNEEVTDMVGEITNMVTGGAKRILAESGFDFDMATPVVVSGRGHTIRHKCEGSIIIMPFSSQWGNAFIEICFE
;
A
#
# COMPACT_ATOMS: atom_id res chain seq x y z
N MET A 1 10.57 13.90 -7.40
CA MET A 1 9.79 12.77 -7.93
C MET A 1 8.51 13.31 -8.59
N ARG A 2 8.16 12.84 -9.79
CA ARG A 2 6.95 13.31 -10.50
C ARG A 2 5.72 12.54 -10.02
N ALA A 3 4.56 13.19 -9.96
CA ALA A 3 3.28 12.56 -9.60
C ALA A 3 2.94 11.34 -10.49
N GLU A 4 3.48 11.34 -11.72
CA GLU A 4 3.40 10.26 -12.72
C GLU A 4 3.83 8.89 -12.19
N PHE A 5 4.76 8.82 -11.22
CA PHE A 5 5.18 7.55 -10.63
C PHE A 5 4.27 7.06 -9.51
N VAL A 6 3.56 7.97 -8.85
CA VAL A 6 2.72 7.64 -7.70
C VAL A 6 1.33 7.23 -8.15
N ASN A 7 0.77 7.95 -9.12
CA ASN A 7 -0.58 7.74 -9.63
C ASN A 7 -0.91 6.29 -10.02
N PRO A 8 0.01 5.52 -10.65
CA PRO A 8 -0.23 4.10 -10.97
C PRO A 8 -0.54 3.24 -9.74
N PHE A 9 0.16 3.47 -8.63
CA PHE A 9 -0.06 2.74 -7.39
C PHE A 9 -1.39 3.11 -6.74
N LEU A 10 -1.75 4.40 -6.78
CA LEU A 10 -3.03 4.89 -6.27
C LEU A 10 -4.20 4.29 -7.05
N ALA A 11 -4.12 4.35 -8.38
CA ALA A 11 -5.13 3.79 -9.26
C ALA A 11 -5.27 2.28 -9.03
N SER A 12 -4.16 1.57 -8.86
CA SER A 12 -4.15 0.13 -8.60
C SER A 12 -4.75 -0.22 -7.24
N LEU A 13 -4.40 0.49 -6.17
CA LEU A 13 -5.00 0.30 -4.84
C LEU A 13 -6.51 0.55 -4.84
N MET A 14 -6.94 1.66 -5.45
CA MET A 14 -8.36 1.97 -5.55
C MET A 14 -9.12 0.92 -6.37
N ASN A 15 -8.53 0.42 -7.46
CA ASN A 15 -9.14 -0.63 -8.27
C ASN A 15 -9.25 -1.95 -7.50
N VAL A 16 -8.17 -2.40 -6.84
CA VAL A 16 -8.18 -3.64 -6.05
C VAL A 16 -9.24 -3.60 -4.96
N LEU A 17 -9.28 -2.52 -4.17
CA LEU A 17 -10.25 -2.41 -3.07
C LEU A 17 -11.69 -2.24 -3.55
N LYS A 18 -11.91 -1.51 -4.65
CA LYS A 18 -13.24 -1.34 -5.23
C LYS A 18 -13.76 -2.64 -5.83
N THR A 19 -12.92 -3.38 -6.56
CA THR A 19 -13.34 -4.59 -7.28
C THR A 19 -13.42 -5.81 -6.36
N MET A 20 -12.41 -6.02 -5.50
CA MET A 20 -12.32 -7.22 -4.68
C MET A 20 -13.03 -7.08 -3.33
N ALA A 21 -12.91 -5.90 -2.70
CA ALA A 21 -13.46 -5.66 -1.36
C ALA A 21 -14.75 -4.82 -1.38
N SER A 22 -15.28 -4.47 -2.56
CA SER A 22 -16.45 -3.57 -2.71
C SER A 22 -16.36 -2.32 -1.83
N LEU A 23 -15.13 -1.81 -1.60
CA LEU A 23 -14.85 -0.78 -0.62
C LEU A 23 -14.30 0.46 -1.32
N GLU A 24 -14.99 1.59 -1.11
CA GLU A 24 -14.55 2.89 -1.64
C GLU A 24 -13.74 3.65 -0.60
N LEU A 25 -12.43 3.73 -0.83
CA LEU A 25 -11.54 4.62 -0.10
C LEU A 25 -11.63 6.05 -0.65
N LYS A 26 -11.74 7.03 0.24
CA LYS A 26 -11.67 8.46 -0.14
C LYS A 26 -10.21 8.92 -0.12
N PRO A 27 -9.59 9.19 -1.28
CA PRO A 27 -8.22 9.69 -1.33
C PRO A 27 -8.12 11.07 -0.70
N GLN A 28 -7.08 11.29 0.09
CA GLN A 28 -6.72 12.61 0.63
C GLN A 28 -5.54 13.22 -0.13
N LYS A 29 -5.17 14.45 0.20
CA LYS A 29 -4.08 15.15 -0.50
C LYS A 29 -2.74 14.43 -0.26
N PRO A 30 -1.99 14.10 -1.32
CA PRO A 30 -0.64 13.57 -1.16
C PRO A 30 0.26 14.63 -0.55
N ARG A 31 1.20 14.20 0.29
CA ARG A 31 2.19 15.07 0.92
C ARG A 31 3.55 14.40 0.94
N ILE A 32 4.61 15.21 0.95
CA ILE A 32 5.95 14.72 1.23
C ILE A 32 6.02 14.42 2.73
N LYS A 33 6.30 13.17 3.07
CA LYS A 33 6.43 12.73 4.46
C LYS A 33 7.66 13.40 5.08
N LYS A 34 7.44 14.20 6.13
CA LYS A 34 8.50 14.87 6.90
C LYS A 34 8.63 14.30 8.32
N ASP A 35 7.65 13.51 8.74
CA ASP A 35 7.52 12.87 10.03
C ASP A 35 7.62 11.34 9.87
N GLU A 36 7.99 10.62 10.92
CA GLU A 36 8.15 9.15 10.86
C GLU A 36 6.84 8.37 11.05
N ILE A 37 5.68 9.04 10.93
CA ILE A 37 4.41 8.55 11.48
C ILE A 37 3.45 8.14 10.36
N ALA A 38 3.70 6.99 9.72
CA ALA A 38 2.57 6.17 9.26
C ALA A 38 2.19 5.29 10.44
N ARG A 39 1.06 5.58 11.09
CA ARG A 39 0.51 4.71 12.14
C ARG A 39 -0.55 3.84 11.51
N GLY A 40 -0.40 2.55 11.70
CA GLY A 40 -1.44 1.57 11.47
C GLY A 40 -1.11 0.30 12.22
N ASP A 41 -1.93 -0.72 11.99
CA ASP A 41 -1.87 -1.95 12.76
C ASP A 41 -1.37 -3.12 11.92
N VAL A 42 -1.59 -3.08 10.59
CA VAL A 42 -1.01 -4.02 9.63
C VAL A 42 -0.50 -3.28 8.39
N SER A 43 0.70 -3.64 7.91
CA SER A 43 1.31 -3.06 6.72
C SER A 43 1.92 -4.11 5.81
N GLY A 44 1.67 -3.99 4.51
CA GLY A 44 2.43 -4.70 3.48
C GLY A 44 3.50 -3.80 2.90
N LEU A 45 4.69 -4.34 2.70
CA LEU A 45 5.86 -3.64 2.17
C LEU A 45 6.43 -4.41 1.00
N ILE A 46 6.96 -3.70 0.03
CA ILE A 46 7.64 -4.31 -1.12
C ILE A 46 8.80 -3.45 -1.61
N GLY A 47 9.89 -4.11 -1.95
CA GLY A 47 11.03 -3.49 -2.63
C GLY A 47 10.82 -3.49 -4.14
N MET A 48 11.21 -2.42 -4.81
CA MET A 48 11.15 -2.28 -6.26
C MET A 48 12.54 -1.90 -6.78
N VAL A 49 12.99 -2.59 -7.84
CA VAL A 49 14.31 -2.35 -8.43
C VAL A 49 14.15 -2.26 -9.94
N GLY A 50 14.37 -1.07 -10.49
CA GLY A 50 14.47 -0.84 -11.92
C GLY A 50 15.93 -0.71 -12.39
N PRO A 51 16.16 -0.62 -13.71
CA PRO A 51 17.51 -0.49 -14.27
C PRO A 51 18.27 0.76 -13.80
N GLN A 52 17.54 1.84 -13.52
CA GLN A 52 18.11 3.14 -13.14
C GLN A 52 17.54 3.70 -11.83
N THR A 53 16.61 2.99 -11.18
CA THR A 53 15.93 3.46 -9.98
C THR A 53 15.71 2.34 -9.00
N ARG A 54 15.73 2.66 -7.71
CA ARG A 54 15.37 1.73 -6.65
C ARG A 54 14.33 2.36 -5.78
N GLY A 55 13.45 1.57 -5.21
CA GLY A 55 12.35 2.10 -4.44
C GLY A 55 11.77 1.11 -3.48
N SER A 56 10.85 1.62 -2.68
CA SER A 56 10.04 0.82 -1.80
C SER A 56 8.65 1.43 -1.73
N MET A 57 7.67 0.54 -1.59
CA MET A 57 6.29 0.93 -1.34
C MET A 57 5.79 0.21 -0.10
N SER A 58 4.98 0.89 0.68
CA SER A 58 4.21 0.30 1.75
C SER A 58 2.74 0.69 1.67
N ILE A 59 1.88 -0.21 2.11
CA ILE A 59 0.45 0.03 2.29
C ILE A 59 0.12 -0.34 3.73
N THR A 60 -0.33 0.63 4.50
CA THR A 60 -0.65 0.51 5.93
C THR A 60 -2.14 0.66 6.13
N PHE A 61 -2.75 -0.20 6.96
CA PHE A 61 -4.17 -0.18 7.30
C PHE A 61 -4.37 -0.15 8.82
N ASP A 62 -5.41 0.56 9.25
CA ASP A 62 -5.97 0.39 10.60
C ASP A 62 -6.59 -1.02 10.74
N GLU A 63 -6.55 -1.60 11.94
CA GLU A 63 -7.07 -2.95 12.23
C GLU A 63 -8.53 -3.11 11.78
N ALA A 64 -9.37 -2.14 12.10
CA ALA A 64 -10.79 -2.16 11.73
C ALA A 64 -11.02 -2.16 10.22
N LEU A 65 -10.18 -1.46 9.45
CA LEU A 65 -10.27 -1.43 7.99
C LEU A 65 -9.76 -2.74 7.38
N ALA A 66 -8.66 -3.30 7.88
CA ALA A 66 -8.13 -4.57 7.42
C ALA A 66 -9.13 -5.72 7.62
N LEU A 67 -9.80 -5.77 8.77
CA LEU A 67 -10.84 -6.76 9.06
C LEU A 67 -12.06 -6.62 8.15
N GLU A 68 -12.44 -5.38 7.81
CA GLU A 68 -13.54 -5.14 6.86
C GLU A 68 -13.16 -5.60 5.44
N ILE A 69 -11.94 -5.31 5.01
CA ILE A 69 -11.44 -5.76 3.70
C ILE A 69 -11.49 -7.30 3.64
N MET A 70 -11.05 -7.98 4.70
CA MET A 70 -11.10 -9.44 4.77
C MET A 70 -12.54 -9.98 4.67
N GLN A 71 -13.47 -9.38 5.42
CA GLN A 71 -14.89 -9.75 5.39
C GLN A 71 -15.48 -9.62 3.99
N ASN A 72 -15.13 -8.56 3.25
CA ASN A 72 -15.69 -8.33 1.92
C ASN A 72 -15.04 -9.19 0.84
N MET A 73 -13.74 -9.52 0.98
CA MET A 73 -13.03 -10.34 0.01
C MET A 73 -13.27 -11.85 0.20
N LEU A 74 -13.31 -12.32 1.45
CA LEU A 74 -13.33 -13.75 1.78
C LEU A 74 -14.62 -14.20 2.47
N GLY A 75 -15.49 -13.28 2.87
CA GLY A 75 -16.73 -13.59 3.59
C GLY A 75 -16.54 -13.82 5.10
N GLU A 76 -15.31 -13.66 5.61
CA GLU A 76 -14.94 -13.97 6.99
C GLU A 76 -14.32 -12.75 7.68
N ARG A 77 -14.76 -12.48 8.91
CA ARG A 77 -14.21 -11.41 9.76
C ARG A 77 -13.58 -12.02 11.01
N PRO A 78 -12.24 -12.10 11.07
CA PRO A 78 -11.56 -12.51 12.30
C PRO A 78 -11.82 -11.53 13.45
N ASN A 79 -11.60 -12.00 14.68
CA ASN A 79 -11.75 -11.18 15.90
C ASN A 79 -10.59 -10.19 16.12
N GLY A 80 -9.59 -10.18 15.23
CA GLY A 80 -8.40 -9.35 15.31
C GLY A 80 -7.38 -9.74 14.24
N LEU A 81 -6.23 -9.07 14.24
CA LEU A 81 -5.15 -9.37 13.31
C LEU A 81 -4.60 -10.79 13.54
N ASN A 82 -4.67 -11.64 12.53
CA ASN A 82 -4.14 -13.00 12.50
C ASN A 82 -3.32 -13.25 11.22
N GLU A 83 -2.86 -14.48 11.02
CA GLU A 83 -2.07 -14.88 9.85
C GLU A 83 -2.84 -14.70 8.53
N GLU A 84 -4.14 -14.99 8.52
CA GLU A 84 -5.01 -14.82 7.34
C GLU A 84 -5.14 -13.35 6.93
N VAL A 85 -5.27 -12.43 7.90
CA VAL A 85 -5.26 -10.98 7.63
C VAL A 85 -3.91 -10.56 7.05
N THR A 86 -2.81 -11.09 7.58
CA THR A 86 -1.47 -10.75 7.06
C THR A 86 -1.27 -11.28 5.65
N ASP A 87 -1.73 -12.49 5.34
CA ASP A 87 -1.65 -13.06 4.00
C ASP A 87 -2.48 -12.25 3.00
N MET A 88 -3.70 -11.87 3.38
CA MET A 88 -4.56 -11.00 2.58
C MET A 88 -3.89 -9.65 2.29
N VAL A 89 -3.24 -9.03 3.27
CA VAL A 89 -2.49 -7.77 3.07
C VAL A 89 -1.28 -7.98 2.15
N GLY A 90 -0.61 -9.13 2.23
CA GLY A 90 0.46 -9.52 1.31
C GLY A 90 -0.03 -9.62 -0.14
N GLU A 91 -1.16 -10.28 -0.36
CA GLU A 91 -1.78 -10.41 -1.68
C GLU A 91 -2.26 -9.07 -2.24
N ILE A 92 -2.87 -8.21 -1.41
CA ILE A 92 -3.22 -6.84 -1.82
C ILE A 92 -1.96 -6.08 -2.24
N THR A 93 -0.88 -6.18 -1.45
CA THR A 93 0.38 -5.50 -1.77
C THR A 93 0.91 -5.96 -3.13
N ASN A 94 0.92 -7.26 -3.38
CA ASN A 94 1.36 -7.84 -4.65
C ASN A 94 0.48 -7.42 -5.84
N MET A 95 -0.85 -7.41 -5.66
CA MET A 95 -1.78 -6.96 -6.70
C MET A 95 -1.62 -5.47 -7.03
N VAL A 96 -1.45 -4.63 -6.02
CA VAL A 96 -1.26 -3.19 -6.21
C VAL A 96 0.05 -2.89 -6.91
N THR A 97 1.13 -3.56 -6.54
CA THR A 97 2.45 -3.40 -7.17
C THR A 97 2.45 -3.93 -8.59
N GLY A 98 1.84 -5.10 -8.83
CA GLY A 98 1.71 -5.68 -10.16
C GLY A 98 0.87 -4.82 -11.10
N GLY A 99 -0.25 -4.27 -10.61
CA GLY A 99 -1.07 -3.31 -11.35
C GLY A 99 -0.30 -2.04 -11.72
N ALA A 100 0.45 -1.49 -10.76
CA ALA A 100 1.27 -0.32 -10.99
C ALA A 100 2.43 -0.60 -11.97
N LYS A 101 3.08 -1.77 -11.87
CA LYS A 101 4.12 -2.21 -12.81
C LYS A 101 3.61 -2.20 -14.24
N ARG A 102 2.42 -2.76 -14.48
CA ARG A 102 1.82 -2.76 -15.81
C ARG A 102 1.62 -1.34 -16.36
N ILE A 103 1.03 -0.45 -15.57
CA ILE A 103 0.76 0.94 -15.98
C ILE A 103 2.06 1.73 -16.21
N LEU A 104 3.07 1.51 -15.37
CA LEU A 104 4.38 2.16 -15.50
C LEU A 104 5.15 1.63 -16.71
N ALA A 105 5.06 0.35 -17.03
CA ALA A 105 5.66 -0.25 -18.22
C ALA A 105 5.10 0.36 -19.52
N GLU A 106 3.79 0.64 -19.56
CA GLU A 106 3.15 1.37 -20.67
C GLU A 106 3.69 2.80 -20.84
N SER A 107 4.24 3.38 -19.77
CA SER A 107 4.89 4.70 -19.75
C SER A 107 6.41 4.63 -19.96
N GLY A 108 6.96 3.45 -20.28
CA GLY A 108 8.40 3.23 -20.51
C GLY A 108 9.23 3.01 -19.24
N PHE A 109 8.59 2.80 -18.09
CA PHE A 109 9.27 2.52 -16.82
C PHE A 109 9.13 1.05 -16.45
N ASP A 110 10.24 0.31 -16.43
CA ASP A 110 10.27 -1.08 -16.02
C ASP A 110 10.99 -1.25 -14.67
N PHE A 111 10.48 -2.16 -13.85
CA PHE A 111 11.06 -2.53 -12.57
C PHE A 111 10.68 -3.95 -12.17
N ASP A 112 11.60 -4.60 -11.47
CA ASP A 112 11.37 -5.86 -10.79
C ASP A 112 10.86 -5.62 -9.37
N MET A 113 10.03 -6.55 -8.90
CA MET A 113 9.40 -6.50 -7.59
C MET A 113 10.03 -7.59 -6.72
N ALA A 114 10.41 -7.24 -5.51
CA ALA A 114 10.77 -8.22 -4.48
C ALA A 114 9.52 -8.93 -3.95
N THR A 115 9.71 -9.95 -3.12
CA THR A 115 8.60 -10.56 -2.39
C THR A 115 8.05 -9.59 -1.35
N PRO A 116 6.71 -9.42 -1.22
CA PRO A 116 6.14 -8.58 -0.20
C PRO A 116 6.44 -9.12 1.21
N VAL A 117 6.61 -8.21 2.15
CA VAL A 117 6.79 -8.47 3.58
C VAL A 117 5.65 -7.81 4.33
N VAL A 118 5.02 -8.54 5.25
CA VAL A 118 3.91 -8.02 6.03
C VAL A 118 4.33 -7.84 7.49
N VAL A 119 3.97 -6.69 8.05
CA VAL A 119 4.22 -6.32 9.44
C VAL A 119 2.88 -6.16 10.13
N SER A 120 2.70 -6.85 11.26
CA SER A 120 1.52 -6.74 12.12
C SER A 120 1.94 -6.31 13.52
N GLY A 121 1.24 -5.33 14.08
CA GLY A 121 1.50 -4.77 15.40
C GLY A 121 0.82 -3.43 15.58
N ARG A 122 0.11 -3.23 16.69
CA ARG A 122 -0.69 -2.02 16.90
C ARG A 122 0.17 -0.76 16.92
N GLY A 123 -0.25 0.25 16.14
CA GLY A 123 0.41 1.55 16.07
C GLY A 123 1.87 1.50 15.62
N HIS A 124 2.26 0.49 14.85
CA HIS A 124 3.61 0.41 14.31
C HIS A 124 3.85 1.51 13.28
N THR A 125 5.13 1.78 13.01
CA THR A 125 5.54 2.80 12.04
C THR A 125 6.42 2.23 10.95
N ILE A 126 6.17 2.65 9.71
CA ILE A 126 7.02 2.32 8.56
C ILE A 126 7.98 3.46 8.26
N ARG A 127 9.26 3.10 8.08
CA ARG A 127 10.35 4.01 7.71
C ARG A 127 11.05 3.49 6.46
N HIS A 128 10.86 4.20 5.36
CA HIS A 128 11.57 3.95 4.12
C HIS A 128 13.00 4.46 4.26
N LYS A 129 13.99 3.54 4.16
CA LYS A 129 15.41 3.91 4.10
C LYS A 129 15.77 4.18 2.64
N CYS A 130 15.46 5.38 2.18
CA CYS A 130 15.81 5.84 0.85
C CYS A 130 16.33 7.29 0.88
N GLU A 131 17.20 7.63 -0.05
CA GLU A 131 17.70 9.01 -0.25
C GLU A 131 16.67 9.91 -0.96
N GLY A 132 15.68 9.30 -1.62
CA GLY A 132 14.60 9.98 -2.31
C GLY A 132 13.54 10.60 -1.39
N SER A 133 12.66 11.41 -1.99
CA SER A 133 11.48 11.94 -1.29
C SER A 133 10.42 10.86 -1.08
N ILE A 134 10.01 10.65 0.17
CA ILE A 134 8.90 9.75 0.50
C ILE A 134 7.59 10.50 0.30
N ILE A 135 6.74 9.97 -0.59
CA ILE A 135 5.39 10.49 -0.81
C ILE A 135 4.42 9.62 -0.03
N ILE A 136 3.65 10.23 0.86
CA ILE A 136 2.56 9.58 1.57
C ILE A 136 1.22 10.10 1.04
N MET A 137 0.31 9.17 0.76
CA MET A 137 -1.07 9.50 0.44
C MET A 137 -2.02 8.79 1.41
N PRO A 138 -2.71 9.56 2.26
CA PRO A 138 -3.73 9.02 3.14
C PRO A 138 -5.02 8.73 2.38
N PHE A 139 -5.74 7.74 2.87
CA PHE A 139 -7.08 7.38 2.47
C PHE A 139 -7.95 7.23 3.71
N SER A 140 -9.20 7.67 3.61
CA SER A 140 -10.17 7.55 4.70
C SER A 140 -11.42 6.79 4.25
N SER A 141 -11.98 6.00 5.16
CA SER A 141 -13.25 5.30 5.00
C SER A 141 -14.05 5.36 6.30
N GLN A 142 -15.26 4.80 6.29
CA GLN A 142 -16.06 4.65 7.51
C GLN A 142 -15.47 3.63 8.51
N TRP A 143 -14.58 2.76 8.05
CA TRP A 143 -13.98 1.66 8.83
C TRP A 143 -12.57 1.97 9.35
N GLY A 144 -12.02 3.13 9.00
CA GLY A 144 -10.66 3.53 9.35
C GLY A 144 -9.89 4.12 8.18
N ASN A 145 -8.60 4.30 8.37
CA ASN A 145 -7.68 4.90 7.42
C ASN A 145 -6.73 3.87 6.81
N ALA A 146 -6.27 4.19 5.61
CA ALA A 146 -5.14 3.53 4.98
C ALA A 146 -4.12 4.57 4.54
N PHE A 147 -2.86 4.17 4.44
CA PHE A 147 -1.78 5.01 3.96
C PHE A 147 -0.99 4.24 2.93
N ILE A 148 -0.74 4.85 1.78
CA ILE A 148 0.27 4.35 0.85
C ILE A 148 1.47 5.26 0.90
N GLU A 149 2.65 4.67 1.05
CA GLU A 149 3.92 5.37 1.02
C GLU A 149 4.77 4.82 -0.12
N ILE A 150 5.34 5.72 -0.90
CA ILE A 150 6.18 5.36 -2.03
C ILE A 150 7.46 6.18 -1.94
N CYS A 151 8.58 5.50 -2.10
CA CYS A 151 9.87 6.12 -2.28
C CYS A 151 10.58 5.51 -3.49
N PHE A 152 11.20 6.37 -4.29
CA PHE A 152 12.09 6.04 -5.39
C PHE A 152 13.35 6.91 -5.27
N GLU A 153 14.48 6.29 -5.55
CA GLU A 153 15.82 6.85 -5.70
C GLU A 153 16.18 6.90 -7.19
#